data_AF-A0A6N9ABP3-F1
#
_entry.id   AF-A0A6N9ABP3-F1
#
_cell.length_a   1.000
_cell.length_b   1.000
_cell.length_c   1.000
_cell.angle_alpha   90.00
_cell.angle_beta   90.00
_cell.angle_gamma   90.00
#
_symmetry.space_group_name_H-M   'P 1'
#
loop_
_entity.id
_entity.type
_entity.pdbx_description
1 polymer ?
#
loop_
_entity_poly.entity_id
_entity_poly.type
_entity_poly.pdbx_seq_one_letter_code
_entity_poly.pdbx_strand_id
1 'polypeptide(L)'
;ESFGAPLEGVFGAVAELAERFAGIEIIYPVHPNPRVSEPARRILGTRPRIHLVDPLSYGDLLAVLRRATLVLTDSGGIQEEAPAFEVHTLVLREVTERPEAVRAGAATLVGTDPARILAEATARLSSAGSGPRIPNPYGDGRAGERIADILLSTLAGVPRETRDWVPS
;
A
#
# COMPACT_ATOMS: atom_id res chain seq x y z
N GLU A 1 -11.46 -7.21 6.53
CA GLU A 1 -10.63 -8.42 6.39
C GLU A 1 -11.37 -9.48 5.60
N SER A 2 -10.69 -10.03 4.60
CA SER A 2 -11.16 -11.16 3.80
C SER A 2 -10.65 -12.47 4.41
N PHE A 3 -11.51 -13.49 4.52
CA PHE A 3 -11.14 -14.81 5.06
C PHE A 3 -11.56 -15.93 4.10
N GLY A 4 -10.89 -17.08 4.19
CA GLY A 4 -11.25 -18.26 3.39
C GLY A 4 -10.89 -18.10 1.91
N ALA A 5 -11.77 -18.57 1.02
CA ALA A 5 -11.48 -18.64 -0.42
C ALA A 5 -11.00 -17.32 -1.07
N PRO A 6 -11.55 -16.13 -0.75
CA PRO A 6 -11.01 -14.86 -1.24
C PRO A 6 -9.55 -14.62 -0.87
N LEU A 7 -9.17 -14.90 0.39
CA LEU A 7 -7.81 -14.71 0.87
C LEU A 7 -6.84 -15.72 0.25
N GLU A 8 -7.26 -16.98 0.11
CA GLU A 8 -6.46 -17.99 -0.59
C GLU A 8 -6.26 -17.64 -2.07
N GLY A 9 -7.26 -17.04 -2.71
CA GLY A 9 -7.15 -16.50 -4.06
C GLY A 9 -6.09 -15.39 -4.17
N VAL A 10 -6.06 -14.46 -3.21
CA VAL A 10 -5.01 -13.44 -3.11
C VAL A 10 -3.63 -14.08 -2.97
N PHE A 11 -3.46 -15.06 -2.08
CA PHE A 11 -2.19 -15.78 -1.94
C PHE A 11 -1.80 -16.55 -3.21
N GLY A 12 -2.77 -17.12 -3.92
CA GLY A 12 -2.55 -17.75 -5.22
C GLY A 12 -2.01 -16.76 -6.25
N ALA A 13 -2.60 -15.57 -6.35
CA ALA A 13 -2.12 -14.50 -7.23
C ALA A 13 -0.71 -14.05 -6.86
N VAL A 14 -0.42 -13.86 -5.56
CA VAL A 14 0.92 -13.49 -5.07
C VAL A 14 1.96 -14.58 -5.40
N ALA A 15 1.62 -15.85 -5.18
CA ALA A 15 2.45 -16.97 -5.55
C ALA A 15 2.77 -16.98 -7.05
N GLU A 16 1.77 -16.72 -7.89
CA GLU A 16 1.95 -16.70 -9.34
C GLU A 16 2.78 -15.49 -9.81
N LEU A 17 2.66 -14.32 -9.17
CA LEU A 17 3.53 -13.17 -9.44
C LEU A 17 5.00 -13.50 -9.18
N ALA A 18 5.29 -14.20 -8.09
CA ALA A 18 6.66 -14.63 -7.77
C ALA A 18 7.24 -15.56 -8.86
N GLU A 19 6.41 -16.40 -9.50
CA GLU A 19 6.85 -17.26 -10.61
C GLU A 19 7.01 -16.49 -11.93
N ARG A 20 6.10 -15.55 -12.23
CA ARG A 20 6.12 -14.76 -13.47
C ARG A 20 7.30 -13.78 -13.53
N PHE A 21 7.70 -13.23 -12.39
CA PHE A 21 8.75 -12.22 -12.30
C PHE A 21 9.94 -12.73 -11.48
N ALA A 22 10.92 -13.35 -12.13
CA ALA A 22 12.09 -13.89 -11.45
C ALA A 22 12.96 -12.84 -10.72
N GLY A 23 12.81 -11.55 -11.06
CA GLY A 23 13.58 -10.44 -10.50
C GLY A 23 12.91 -9.71 -9.33
N ILE A 24 11.77 -10.20 -8.80
CA ILE A 24 11.11 -9.57 -7.64
C ILE A 24 11.27 -10.44 -6.38
N GLU A 25 11.33 -9.76 -5.24
CA GLU A 25 11.23 -10.34 -3.91
C GLU A 25 9.92 -9.86 -3.28
N ILE A 26 9.20 -10.75 -2.61
CA ILE A 26 7.92 -10.45 -1.96
C ILE A 26 8.09 -10.56 -0.46
N ILE A 27 7.80 -9.49 0.28
CA ILE A 27 7.77 -9.49 1.74
C ILE A 27 6.31 -9.51 2.19
N TYR A 28 5.94 -10.50 2.99
CA TYR A 28 4.61 -10.60 3.58
C TYR A 28 4.71 -10.70 5.11
N PRO A 29 4.39 -9.61 5.83
CA PRO A 29 4.24 -9.63 7.28
C PRO A 29 3.01 -10.47 7.65
N VAL A 30 3.25 -11.64 8.24
CA VAL A 30 2.20 -12.63 8.51
C VAL A 30 1.32 -12.15 9.66
N HIS A 31 0.04 -11.94 9.39
CA HIS A 31 -0.92 -11.62 10.45
C HIS A 31 -1.02 -12.78 11.46
N PRO A 32 -1.03 -12.53 12.78
CA PRO A 32 -0.98 -13.59 13.80
C PRO A 32 -2.25 -14.47 13.87
N ASN A 33 -3.34 -14.04 13.23
CA ASN A 33 -4.59 -14.81 13.18
C ASN A 33 -4.36 -16.13 12.40
N PRO A 34 -4.60 -17.31 13.01
CA PRO A 34 -4.45 -18.62 12.32
C PRO A 34 -5.20 -18.71 10.99
N ARG A 35 -6.38 -18.08 10.90
CA ARG A 35 -7.18 -18.03 9.67
C ARG A 35 -6.50 -17.32 8.50
N VAL A 36 -5.43 -16.58 8.77
CA VAL A 36 -4.60 -15.87 7.79
C VAL A 36 -3.20 -16.50 7.71
N SER A 37 -2.57 -16.78 8.86
CA SER A 37 -1.20 -17.30 8.89
C SER A 37 -1.07 -18.72 8.35
N GLU A 38 -2.04 -19.60 8.62
CA GLU A 38 -2.00 -20.98 8.12
C GLU A 38 -2.07 -21.04 6.59
N PRO A 39 -3.07 -20.41 5.91
CA PRO A 39 -3.09 -20.39 4.45
C PRO A 39 -1.88 -19.66 3.86
N ALA A 40 -1.38 -18.58 4.48
CA ALA A 40 -0.16 -17.91 4.02
C ALA A 40 1.05 -18.87 4.03
N ARG A 41 1.30 -19.57 5.15
CA ARG A 41 2.42 -20.52 5.25
C ARG A 41 2.25 -21.70 4.30
N ARG A 42 1.04 -22.25 4.19
CA ARG A 42 0.74 -23.38 3.30
C ARG A 42 0.91 -23.01 1.82
N ILE A 43 0.42 -21.85 1.40
CA ILE A 43 0.40 -21.45 -0.01
C ILE A 43 1.72 -20.80 -0.41
N LEU A 44 2.34 -19.97 0.44
CA LEU A 44 3.50 -19.15 0.06
C LEU A 44 4.84 -19.69 0.60
N GLY A 45 4.82 -20.44 1.71
CA GLY A 45 6.02 -20.69 2.53
C GLY A 45 7.12 -21.54 1.91
N THR A 46 6.87 -22.21 0.79
CA THR A 46 7.88 -23.02 0.07
C THR A 46 8.55 -22.28 -1.08
N ARG A 47 8.20 -21.01 -1.32
CA ARG A 47 8.72 -20.22 -2.45
C ARG A 47 9.92 -19.39 -2.01
N PRO A 48 11.10 -19.52 -2.66
CA PRO A 48 12.33 -18.90 -2.19
C PRO A 48 12.33 -17.36 -2.25
N ARG A 49 11.50 -16.76 -3.12
CA ARG A 49 11.37 -15.30 -3.29
C ARG A 49 10.21 -14.68 -2.51
N ILE A 50 9.60 -15.46 -1.60
CA ILE A 50 8.52 -14.97 -0.74
C ILE A 50 8.96 -15.09 0.72
N HIS A 51 9.18 -13.95 1.34
CA HIS A 51 9.65 -13.80 2.71
C HIS A 51 8.45 -13.63 3.63
N LEU A 52 8.05 -14.74 4.27
CA LEU A 52 7.07 -14.72 5.35
C LEU A 52 7.76 -14.27 6.63
N VAL A 53 7.53 -13.02 7.03
CA VAL A 53 8.15 -12.40 8.21
C VAL A 53 7.12 -12.19 9.31
N ASP A 54 7.59 -12.01 10.54
CA ASP A 54 6.72 -11.59 11.64
C ASP A 54 6.16 -10.18 11.39
N PRO A 55 5.05 -9.79 12.05
CA PRO A 55 4.52 -8.44 11.96
C PRO A 55 5.61 -7.38 12.18
N LEU A 56 5.71 -6.44 11.23
CA LEU A 56 6.74 -5.42 11.24
C LEU A 56 6.43 -4.32 12.25
N SER A 57 7.48 -3.76 12.87
CA SER A 57 7.35 -2.47 13.56
C SER A 57 7.02 -1.37 12.56
N TYR A 58 6.50 -0.23 13.03
CA TYR A 58 6.20 0.89 12.14
C TYR A 58 7.43 1.36 11.35
N GLY A 59 8.58 1.48 12.01
CA GLY A 59 9.83 1.87 11.36
C GLY A 59 10.28 0.89 10.27
N ASP A 60 10.18 -0.42 10.54
CA ASP A 60 10.52 -1.45 9.57
C ASP A 60 9.56 -1.46 8.38
N LEU A 61 8.27 -1.24 8.63
CA LEU A 61 7.27 -1.12 7.58
C LEU A 61 7.57 0.05 6.63
N LEU A 62 7.91 1.22 7.17
CA LEU A 62 8.32 2.37 6.36
C LEU A 62 9.60 2.08 5.57
N ALA A 63 10.56 1.37 6.16
CA ALA A 63 11.80 0.98 5.48
C ALA A 63 11.54 0.02 4.31
N VAL A 64 10.59 -0.91 4.47
CA VAL A 64 10.14 -1.81 3.40
C VAL A 64 9.38 -1.04 2.33
N LEU A 65 8.41 -0.20 2.70
CA LEU A 65 7.65 0.63 1.75
C LEU A 65 8.57 1.50 0.91
N ARG A 66 9.56 2.16 1.51
CA ARG A 66 10.53 3.01 0.80
C ARG A 66 11.34 2.26 -0.28
N ARG A 67 11.42 0.93 -0.21
CA ARG A 67 12.14 0.08 -1.18
C ARG A 67 11.19 -0.69 -2.09
N ALA A 68 9.89 -0.64 -1.85
CA ALA A 68 8.91 -1.39 -2.61
C ALA A 68 8.67 -0.76 -3.99
N THR A 69 8.38 -1.60 -4.98
CA THR A 69 7.93 -1.16 -6.30
C THR A 69 6.41 -1.09 -6.39
N LEU A 70 5.74 -1.95 -5.61
CA LEU A 70 4.30 -2.14 -5.61
C LEU A 70 3.88 -2.66 -4.22
N VAL A 71 2.74 -2.21 -3.71
CA VAL A 71 2.16 -2.75 -2.48
C VAL A 71 0.75 -3.29 -2.74
N LEU A 72 0.44 -4.45 -2.17
CA LEU A 72 -0.91 -5.01 -2.12
C LEU A 72 -1.38 -4.92 -0.67
N THR A 73 -2.51 -4.26 -0.40
CA THR A 73 -2.95 -4.01 0.98
C THR A 73 -4.45 -3.79 1.07
N ASP A 74 -5.06 -4.16 2.20
CA ASP A 74 -6.41 -3.75 2.60
C ASP A 74 -6.39 -2.66 3.70
N SER A 75 -5.19 -2.24 4.15
CA SER A 75 -5.00 -1.19 5.16
C SER A 75 -5.24 0.21 4.59
N GLY A 76 -6.07 1.00 5.28
CA GLY A 76 -6.29 2.41 4.97
C GLY A 76 -5.04 3.26 5.19
N GLY A 77 -4.26 3.00 6.25
CA GLY A 77 -3.04 3.76 6.54
C GLY A 77 -1.97 3.58 5.48
N ILE A 78 -1.79 2.36 4.95
CA ILE A 78 -0.81 2.11 3.89
C ILE A 78 -1.21 2.78 2.57
N GLN A 79 -2.51 2.93 2.31
CA GLN A 79 -2.98 3.70 1.15
C GLN A 79 -2.58 5.19 1.25
N GLU A 80 -2.46 5.75 2.46
CA GLU A 80 -1.99 7.12 2.67
C GLU A 80 -0.46 7.24 2.64
N GLU A 81 0.25 6.25 3.18
CA GLU A 81 1.70 6.28 3.33
C GLU A 81 2.47 5.87 2.08
N ALA A 82 2.00 4.87 1.32
CA ALA A 82 2.71 4.37 0.15
C ALA A 82 2.96 5.45 -0.93
N PRO A 83 2.01 6.36 -1.24
CA PRO A 83 2.27 7.46 -2.17
C PRO A 83 3.38 8.41 -1.73
N ALA A 84 3.65 8.55 -0.43
CA ALA A 84 4.76 9.38 0.07
C ALA A 84 6.14 8.82 -0.31
N PHE A 85 6.21 7.54 -0.68
CA PHE A 85 7.41 6.86 -1.19
C PHE A 85 7.34 6.58 -2.69
N GLU A 86 6.41 7.21 -3.41
CA GLU A 86 6.16 6.97 -4.84
C GLU A 86 5.80 5.51 -5.17
N VAL A 87 5.16 4.80 -4.24
CA VAL A 87 4.77 3.39 -4.41
C VAL A 87 3.28 3.27 -4.76
N HIS A 88 2.99 2.62 -5.88
CA HIS A 88 1.62 2.34 -6.30
C HIS A 88 0.98 1.28 -5.41
N THR A 89 -0.30 1.47 -5.08
CA THR A 89 -1.06 0.55 -4.23
C THR A 89 -2.14 -0.21 -4.99
N LEU A 90 -2.15 -1.53 -4.89
CA LEU A 90 -3.31 -2.36 -5.25
C LEU A 90 -4.13 -2.63 -3.98
N VAL A 91 -5.32 -2.07 -3.93
CA VAL A 91 -6.19 -2.13 -2.76
C VAL A 91 -7.01 -3.42 -2.83
N LEU A 92 -6.81 -4.30 -1.85
CA LEU A 92 -7.45 -5.62 -1.75
C LEU A 92 -8.89 -5.54 -1.19
N ARG A 93 -9.65 -4.52 -1.62
CA ARG A 93 -11.03 -4.25 -1.21
C ARG A 93 -11.85 -3.79 -2.43
N GLU A 94 -13.14 -4.08 -2.41
CA GLU A 94 -14.07 -3.61 -3.46
C GLU A 94 -14.36 -2.11 -3.35
N VAL A 95 -14.27 -1.57 -2.13
CA VAL A 95 -14.50 -0.15 -1.82
C VAL A 95 -13.42 0.36 -0.87
N THR A 96 -13.15 1.66 -0.91
CA THR A 96 -12.18 2.32 -0.03
C THR A 96 -12.71 3.64 0.51
N GLU A 97 -12.35 3.93 1.76
CA GLU A 97 -12.48 5.23 2.41
C GLU A 97 -11.41 6.25 1.98
N ARG A 98 -10.59 5.89 0.99
CA ARG A 98 -9.48 6.67 0.42
C ARG A 98 -9.65 6.90 -1.09
N PRO A 99 -10.79 7.42 -1.56
CA PRO A 99 -11.04 7.56 -2.99
C PRO A 99 -10.10 8.57 -3.67
N GLU A 100 -9.44 9.46 -2.90
CA GLU A 100 -8.42 10.39 -3.38
C GLU A 100 -7.24 9.67 -4.03
N ALA A 101 -6.70 8.61 -3.41
CA ALA A 101 -5.62 7.80 -3.97
C ALA A 101 -6.01 7.16 -5.31
N VAL A 102 -7.26 6.69 -5.41
CA VAL A 102 -7.77 6.09 -6.64
C VAL A 102 -7.94 7.15 -7.73
N ARG A 103 -8.54 8.29 -7.41
CA ARG A 103 -8.73 9.40 -8.37
C ARG A 103 -7.40 9.99 -8.86
N ALA A 104 -6.43 10.10 -7.98
CA ALA A 104 -5.09 10.58 -8.32
C ALA A 104 -4.27 9.54 -9.11
N GLY A 105 -4.70 8.28 -9.16
CA GLY A 105 -3.95 7.21 -9.82
C GLY A 105 -2.81 6.63 -8.99
N ALA A 106 -2.76 6.93 -7.68
CA ALA A 106 -1.81 6.37 -6.72
C ALA A 106 -2.21 4.98 -6.20
N ALA A 107 -3.50 4.65 -6.33
CA ALA A 107 -4.04 3.35 -5.95
C ALA A 107 -5.02 2.81 -7.00
N THR A 108 -5.18 1.50 -7.02
CA THR A 108 -6.18 0.80 -7.85
C THR A 108 -6.94 -0.19 -6.98
N LEU A 109 -8.27 -0.08 -6.93
CA LEU A 109 -9.11 -1.10 -6.30
C LEU A 109 -9.06 -2.36 -7.15
N VAL A 110 -8.63 -3.47 -6.57
CA VAL A 110 -8.56 -4.78 -7.25
C VAL A 110 -9.46 -5.81 -6.59
N GLY A 111 -10.05 -5.50 -5.43
CA GLY A 111 -10.84 -6.47 -4.69
C GLY A 111 -10.00 -7.68 -4.27
N THR A 112 -10.61 -8.85 -4.29
CA THR A 112 -9.93 -10.12 -4.01
C THR A 112 -9.96 -11.08 -5.18
N ASP A 113 -10.22 -10.59 -6.40
CA ASP A 113 -10.20 -11.39 -7.62
C ASP A 113 -8.74 -11.67 -8.05
N PRO A 114 -8.27 -12.94 -8.05
CA PRO A 114 -6.91 -13.28 -8.43
C PRO A 114 -6.54 -12.82 -9.85
N ALA A 115 -7.49 -12.89 -10.80
CA ALA A 115 -7.23 -12.50 -12.18
C ALA A 115 -6.97 -11.00 -12.30
N ARG A 116 -7.76 -10.19 -11.59
CA ARG A 116 -7.59 -8.73 -11.53
C ARG A 116 -6.29 -8.33 -10.83
N ILE A 117 -5.99 -8.97 -9.69
CA ILE A 117 -4.73 -8.75 -8.97
C ILE A 117 -3.54 -9.03 -9.89
N LEU A 118 -3.54 -10.19 -10.57
CA LEU A 118 -2.48 -10.57 -11.49
C LEU A 118 -2.33 -9.60 -12.65
N ALA A 119 -3.43 -9.20 -13.28
CA ALA A 119 -3.42 -8.28 -14.42
C ALA A 119 -2.80 -6.93 -14.04
N GLU A 120 -3.31 -6.30 -12.96
CA GLU A 120 -2.85 -4.99 -12.51
C GLU A 120 -1.41 -5.03 -11.98
N ALA A 121 -1.06 -6.05 -11.19
CA ALA A 121 0.31 -6.21 -10.70
C ALA A 121 1.28 -6.47 -11.86
N THR A 122 0.92 -7.29 -12.84
CA THR A 122 1.76 -7.54 -14.04
C THR A 122 1.99 -6.24 -14.81
N ALA A 123 0.94 -5.44 -15.03
CA ALA A 123 1.05 -4.16 -15.73
C ALA A 123 1.99 -3.18 -15.00
N ARG A 124 1.89 -3.11 -13.66
CA ARG A 124 2.73 -2.24 -12.82
C ARG A 124 4.17 -2.71 -12.76
N LEU A 125 4.41 -4.00 -12.54
CA LEU A 125 5.77 -4.55 -12.47
C LEU A 125 6.50 -4.47 -13.82
N SER A 126 5.78 -4.63 -14.93
CA SER A 126 6.35 -4.51 -16.29
C SER A 126 6.72 -3.08 -16.69
N SER A 127 6.14 -2.07 -16.04
CA SER A 127 6.37 -0.64 -16.31
C SER A 127 7.18 0.06 -15.21
N ALA A 128 7.71 -0.72 -14.26
CA ALA A 128 8.49 -0.20 -13.13
C ALA A 128 9.69 0.62 -13.64
N GLY A 129 9.78 1.88 -13.19
CA GLY A 129 10.87 2.80 -13.55
C GLY A 129 10.70 3.58 -14.85
N SER A 130 9.69 3.29 -15.68
CA SER A 130 9.40 4.05 -16.92
C SER A 130 8.08 4.82 -16.89
N GLY A 131 7.26 4.63 -15.85
CA GLY A 131 5.98 5.30 -15.68
C GLY A 131 6.08 6.72 -15.09
N PRO A 132 4.98 7.50 -15.13
CA PRO A 132 4.92 8.78 -14.43
C PRO A 132 5.07 8.55 -12.91
N ARG A 133 5.56 9.59 -12.22
CA ARG A 133 5.62 9.58 -10.75
C ARG A 133 4.25 9.32 -10.14
N ILE A 134 4.23 8.59 -9.03
CA ILE A 134 3.01 8.31 -8.28
C ILE A 134 2.65 9.56 -7.46
N PRO A 135 1.48 10.18 -7.68
CA PRO A 135 1.08 11.38 -6.95
C PRO A 135 0.68 11.04 -5.52
N ASN A 136 0.95 11.95 -4.58
CA ASN A 136 0.46 11.83 -3.20
C ASN A 136 -0.69 12.82 -2.95
N PRO A 137 -1.95 12.36 -2.90
CA PRO A 137 -3.09 13.25 -2.68
C PRO A 137 -3.37 13.53 -1.19
N TYR A 138 -2.54 13.03 -0.27
CA TYR A 138 -2.75 13.19 1.17
C TYR A 138 -1.92 14.29 1.82
N GLY A 139 -0.85 14.74 1.16
CA GLY A 139 -0.12 15.91 1.62
C GLY A 139 1.30 16.00 1.11
N ASP A 140 1.94 17.07 1.57
CA ASP A 140 3.32 17.47 1.27
C ASP A 140 4.24 17.35 2.49
N GLY A 141 3.81 16.63 3.54
CA GLY A 141 4.55 16.47 4.78
C GLY A 141 4.48 17.67 5.74
N ARG A 142 3.73 18.74 5.42
CA ARG A 142 3.64 19.95 6.26
C ARG A 142 2.34 20.07 7.06
N ALA A 143 1.61 18.97 7.23
CA ALA A 143 0.35 18.96 7.99
C ALA A 143 0.53 19.46 9.43
N GLY A 144 1.58 19.03 10.13
CA GLY A 144 1.86 19.45 11.50
C GLY A 144 2.11 20.95 11.62
N GLU A 145 2.87 21.54 10.70
CA GLU A 145 3.12 22.98 10.64
C GLU A 145 1.81 23.76 10.44
N ARG A 146 0.97 23.33 9.49
CA ARG A 146 -0.34 23.94 9.24
C ARG A 146 -1.26 23.85 10.44
N ILE A 147 -1.31 22.70 11.12
CA ILE A 147 -2.15 22.51 12.31
C ILE A 147 -1.68 23.43 13.43
N ALA A 148 -0.37 23.49 13.69
CA ALA A 148 0.18 24.35 14.73
C ALA A 148 -0.11 25.84 14.46
N ASP A 149 0.05 26.29 13.22
CA ASP A 149 -0.26 27.65 12.79
C ASP A 149 -1.76 27.98 12.94
N ILE A 150 -2.66 27.06 12.56
CA ILE A 150 -4.11 27.22 12.78
C ILE A 150 -4.43 27.34 14.27
N LEU A 151 -3.81 26.53 15.13
CA LEU A 151 -4.03 26.58 16.57
C LEU A 151 -3.52 27.89 17.18
N LEU A 152 -2.33 28.35 16.81
CA LEU A 152 -1.79 29.64 17.26
C LEU A 152 -2.67 30.80 16.80
N SER A 153 -3.16 30.76 15.56
CA SER A 153 -4.03 31.80 15.05
C SER A 153 -5.38 31.83 15.75
N THR A 154 -5.98 30.66 15.96
CA THR A 154 -7.32 30.53 16.57
C THR A 154 -7.31 30.82 18.06
N LEU A 155 -6.27 30.38 18.79
CA LEU A 155 -6.24 30.42 20.25
C LEU A 155 -5.44 31.60 20.82
N ALA A 156 -4.43 32.08 20.11
CA ALA A 156 -3.52 33.15 20.58
C ALA A 156 -3.61 34.44 19.75
N GLY A 157 -4.45 34.49 18.70
CA GLY A 157 -4.64 35.68 17.86
C GLY A 157 -3.44 36.03 16.99
N VAL A 158 -2.50 35.11 16.80
CA VAL A 158 -1.36 35.29 15.90
C VAL A 158 -1.85 35.24 14.44
N PRO A 159 -1.41 36.12 13.53
CA PRO A 159 -1.80 35.99 12.12
C PRO A 159 -1.37 34.64 11.53
N ARG A 160 -2.28 33.98 10.80
CA ARG A 160 -2.00 32.71 10.11
C ARG A 160 -0.98 32.92 8.99
N GLU A 161 0.08 32.11 8.96
CA GLU A 161 1.13 32.20 7.94
C GLU A 161 1.00 31.13 6.84
N THR A 162 0.54 29.94 7.20
CA THR A 162 0.38 28.81 6.30
C THR A 162 -0.91 28.91 5.48
N ARG A 163 -0.90 28.28 4.31
CA ARG A 163 -2.08 28.16 3.44
C ARG A 163 -2.61 26.74 3.44
N ASP A 164 -3.90 26.61 3.15
CA ASP A 164 -4.51 25.31 2.89
C ASP A 164 -3.77 24.63 1.73
N TRP A 165 -3.49 23.34 1.92
CA TRP A 165 -2.84 22.55 0.89
C TRP A 165 -3.87 22.09 -0.13
N VAL A 166 -3.50 22.17 -1.40
CA VAL A 166 -4.31 21.68 -2.52
C VAL A 166 -3.48 20.62 -3.23
N PRO A 167 -3.98 19.39 -3.39
CA PRO A 167 -3.33 18.37 -4.20
C PRO A 167 -3.10 18.89 -5.62
N SER A 168 -1.88 18.71 -6.13
CA SER A 168 -1.50 19.05 -7.51
C SER A 168 -1.94 18.00 -8.51
#